data_AF-A0A1Q8VXT2-F1
#
_entry.id   AF-A0A1Q8VXT2-F1
#
_cell.length_a   1.000
_cell.length_b   1.000
_cell.length_c   1.000
_cell.angle_alpha   90.00
_cell.angle_beta   90.00
_cell.angle_gamma   90.00
#
_symmetry.space_group_name_H-M   'P 1'
#
loop_
_entity.id
_entity.type
_entity.pdbx_description
1 polymer ?
#
loop_
_entity_poly.entity_id
_entity_poly.type
_entity_poly.pdbx_seq_one_letter_code
_entity_poly.pdbx_strand_id
1 'polypeptide(L)'
;MEHLDQILAIGYGHKLPEGARVASVTPAVEYVKANPRGWGYVIAFTAIDPAVRQYVTDTTIFSGDAIEKDPIVKPGGIETSDLNFDDISGPWKVGLSDGVLVLERPLERGWLIIIGSSR
;
A
#
# COMPACT_ATOMS: atom_id res chain seq x y z
N MET A 1 -1.13 -17.53 1.76
CA MET A 1 0.15 -16.88 1.39
C MET A 1 0.74 -17.41 0.08
N GLU A 2 0.29 -18.57 -0.43
CA GLU A 2 0.89 -19.28 -1.58
C GLU A 2 0.95 -18.49 -2.92
N HIS A 3 0.27 -17.35 -3.02
CA HIS A 3 0.23 -16.52 -4.23
C HIS A 3 0.79 -15.09 -4.04
N LEU A 4 1.39 -14.78 -2.89
CA LEU A 4 1.90 -13.43 -2.61
C LEU A 4 2.91 -12.98 -3.66
N ASP A 5 3.91 -13.81 -3.97
CA ASP A 5 4.95 -13.46 -4.93
C ASP A 5 4.39 -13.25 -6.35
N GLN A 6 3.37 -14.03 -6.71
CA GLN A 6 2.68 -13.86 -7.99
C GLN A 6 1.94 -12.53 -8.04
N ILE A 7 1.30 -12.11 -6.94
CA ILE A 7 0.58 -10.84 -6.84
C ILE A 7 1.56 -9.66 -6.85
N LEU A 8 2.65 -9.75 -6.10
CA LEU A 8 3.70 -8.74 -6.09
C LEU A 8 4.37 -8.60 -7.46
N ALA A 9 4.51 -9.68 -8.22
CA ALA A 9 5.08 -9.64 -9.56
C ALA A 9 4.13 -9.03 -10.63
N ILE A 10 2.87 -8.73 -10.32
CA ILE A 10 1.96 -8.11 -11.28
C ILE A 10 2.40 -6.66 -11.57
N GLY A 11 2.27 -6.25 -12.83
CA GLY A 11 2.48 -4.87 -13.24
C GLY A 11 3.96 -4.46 -13.18
N TYR A 12 4.28 -3.48 -12.33
CA TYR A 12 5.64 -2.92 -12.25
C TYR A 12 6.59 -3.70 -11.34
N GLY A 13 6.13 -4.78 -10.71
CA GLY A 13 6.95 -5.57 -9.81
C GLY A 13 7.14 -4.86 -8.47
N HIS A 14 6.40 -5.32 -7.48
CA HIS A 14 6.34 -4.74 -6.16
C HIS A 14 7.21 -5.49 -5.17
N LYS A 15 7.63 -4.79 -4.11
CA LYS A 15 8.34 -5.38 -2.98
C LYS A 15 7.65 -4.96 -1.71
N LEU A 16 7.95 -5.67 -0.63
CA LEU A 16 7.59 -5.25 0.71
C LEU A 16 8.87 -4.83 1.44
N PRO A 17 8.76 -4.04 2.52
CA PRO A 17 9.90 -3.73 3.38
C PRO A 17 10.64 -4.99 3.84
N GLU A 18 11.94 -4.85 4.09
CA GLU A 18 12.75 -5.96 4.59
C GLU A 18 12.18 -6.52 5.90
N GLY A 19 12.04 -7.85 5.98
CA GLY A 19 11.46 -8.52 7.14
C GLY A 19 9.95 -8.30 7.33
N ALA A 20 9.25 -7.72 6.35
CA ALA A 20 7.80 -7.54 6.42
C ALA A 20 7.07 -8.87 6.60
N ARG A 21 6.09 -8.88 7.50
CA ARG A 21 5.14 -9.97 7.70
C ARG A 21 3.82 -9.57 7.09
N VAL A 22 3.36 -10.31 6.09
CA VAL A 22 2.04 -10.09 5.50
C VAL A 22 0.97 -10.61 6.45
N ALA A 23 0.08 -9.70 6.86
CA ALA A 23 -1.06 -10.00 7.70
C ALA A 23 -2.23 -10.56 6.88
N SER A 24 -2.48 -10.00 5.70
CA SER A 24 -3.54 -10.47 4.80
C SER A 24 -3.30 -10.05 3.36
N VAL A 25 -3.89 -10.81 2.43
CA VAL A 25 -4.01 -10.45 1.02
C VAL A 25 -5.47 -10.62 0.63
N THR A 26 -6.13 -9.55 0.22
CA THR A 26 -7.55 -9.55 -0.15
C THR A 26 -7.75 -8.88 -1.51
N PRO A 27 -8.75 -9.29 -2.30
CA PRO A 27 -9.15 -8.54 -3.50
C PRO A 27 -9.62 -7.13 -3.13
N ALA A 28 -9.37 -6.15 -4.01
CA ALA A 28 -9.86 -4.77 -3.89
C ALA A 28 -11.29 -4.66 -4.46
N VAL A 29 -12.27 -5.14 -3.69
CA VAL A 29 -13.66 -5.30 -4.12
C VAL A 29 -14.34 -3.96 -4.35
N GLU A 30 -14.12 -2.98 -3.49
CA GLU A 30 -14.72 -1.65 -3.63
C GLU A 30 -14.12 -0.90 -4.82
N TYR A 31 -12.81 -1.04 -5.06
CA TYR A 31 -12.19 -0.55 -6.29
C TYR A 31 -12.84 -1.16 -7.55
N VAL A 32 -13.01 -2.48 -7.60
CA VAL A 32 -13.60 -3.17 -8.77
C VAL A 32 -15.07 -2.79 -8.99
N LYS A 33 -15.83 -2.54 -7.91
CA LYS A 33 -17.20 -2.00 -8.04
C LYS A 33 -17.22 -0.62 -8.68
N ALA A 34 -16.28 0.25 -8.30
CA ALA A 34 -16.15 1.60 -8.84
C ALA A 34 -15.51 1.62 -10.24
N ASN A 35 -14.72 0.60 -10.58
CA ASN A 35 -14.09 0.41 -11.88
C ASN A 35 -14.36 -1.01 -12.42
N PRO A 36 -15.47 -1.24 -13.15
CA PRO A 36 -15.89 -2.58 -13.58
C PRO A 36 -14.93 -3.33 -14.51
N ARG A 37 -13.96 -2.63 -15.11
CA ARG A 37 -12.87 -3.25 -15.91
C ARG A 37 -11.58 -3.40 -15.12
N GLY A 38 -11.59 -2.94 -13.87
CA GLY A 38 -10.49 -2.97 -12.94
C GLY A 38 -10.31 -4.33 -12.29
N TRP A 39 -9.12 -4.52 -11.76
CA TRP A 39 -8.78 -5.57 -10.81
C TRP A 39 -7.86 -4.97 -9.75
N GLY A 40 -7.77 -5.58 -8.58
CA GLY A 40 -6.83 -5.13 -7.57
C GLY A 40 -6.73 -6.05 -6.37
N TYR A 41 -5.65 -5.85 -5.60
CA TYR A 41 -5.37 -6.54 -4.35
C TYR A 41 -4.90 -5.55 -3.30
N VAL A 42 -5.30 -5.79 -2.06
CA VAL A 42 -4.81 -5.10 -0.86
C VAL A 42 -3.94 -6.09 -0.08
N ILE A 43 -2.68 -5.73 0.11
CA ILE A 43 -1.71 -6.49 0.89
C ILE A 43 -1.46 -5.71 2.18
N ALA A 44 -2.01 -6.19 3.29
CA ALA A 44 -1.72 -5.63 4.60
C ALA A 44 -0.47 -6.29 5.17
N PHE A 45 0.46 -5.50 5.69
CA PHE A 45 1.71 -5.99 6.25
C PHE A 45 2.12 -5.23 7.50
N THR A 46 2.97 -5.87 8.29
CA THR A 46 3.70 -5.24 9.39
C THR A 46 5.19 -5.32 9.12
N ALA A 47 5.96 -4.30 9.47
CA ALA A 47 7.41 -4.28 9.37
C ALA A 47 7.99 -3.42 10.50
N ILE A 48 9.30 -3.47 10.68
CA ILE A 48 9.98 -2.58 11.64
C ILE A 48 10.12 -1.18 11.03
N ASP A 49 9.98 -0.13 11.85
CA ASP A 49 10.02 1.27 11.40
C ASP A 49 11.24 1.59 10.50
N PRO A 50 12.49 1.19 10.84
CA PRO A 50 13.64 1.46 9.98
C PRO A 50 13.53 0.82 8.59
N ALA A 51 12.95 -0.38 8.50
CA ALA A 51 12.77 -1.08 7.22
C ALA A 51 11.71 -0.40 6.36
N VAL A 52 10.65 0.14 6.98
CA VAL A 52 9.63 0.93 6.25
C VAL A 52 10.23 2.23 5.72
N ARG A 53 11.05 2.93 6.51
CA ARG A 53 11.73 4.17 6.05
C ARG A 53 12.68 3.91 4.89
N GLN A 54 13.47 2.85 4.99
CA GLN A 54 14.38 2.44 3.93
C GLN A 54 13.58 2.09 2.66
N TYR A 55 12.53 1.29 2.82
CA TYR A 55 11.64 0.92 1.72
C TYR A 55 11.04 2.14 1.00
N VAL A 56 10.55 3.14 1.73
CA VAL A 56 10.00 4.36 1.11
C VAL A 56 11.08 5.14 0.36
N THR A 57 12.27 5.27 0.96
CA THR A 57 13.42 5.94 0.34
C THR A 57 13.85 5.26 -0.95
N ASP A 58 13.81 3.92 -1.00
CA ASP A 58 14.30 3.15 -2.15
C ASP A 58 13.27 3.00 -3.27
N THR A 59 11.98 2.99 -2.93
CA THR A 59 10.89 2.66 -3.86
C THR A 59 10.05 3.86 -4.29
N THR A 60 10.26 5.03 -3.68
CA THR A 60 9.49 6.23 -3.96
C THR A 60 10.41 7.45 -4.12
N ILE A 61 9.83 8.60 -4.48
CA ILE A 61 10.57 9.88 -4.52
C ILE A 61 10.69 10.56 -3.15
N PHE A 62 10.11 9.98 -2.10
CA PHE A 62 10.06 10.55 -0.75
C PHE A 62 11.13 9.94 0.14
N SER A 63 11.63 10.72 1.10
CA SER A 63 12.53 10.22 2.14
C SER A 63 11.72 9.61 3.27
N GLY A 64 12.07 8.38 3.67
CA GLY A 64 11.49 7.71 4.83
C GLY A 64 11.61 8.51 6.13
N ASP A 65 12.68 9.30 6.28
CA ASP A 65 12.90 10.13 7.46
C ASP A 65 12.00 11.37 7.50
N ALA A 66 11.46 11.79 6.36
CA ALA A 66 10.59 12.96 6.26
C ALA A 66 9.10 12.63 6.53
N ILE A 67 8.68 11.36 6.41
CA ILE A 67 7.27 10.92 6.51
C ILE A 67 6.61 11.38 7.82
N GLU A 68 7.34 11.41 8.92
CA GLU A 68 6.78 11.83 10.21
C GLU A 68 6.31 13.29 10.21
N LYS A 69 6.96 14.13 9.41
CA LYS A 69 6.66 15.56 9.30
C LYS A 69 5.57 15.86 8.28
N ASP A 70 5.22 14.88 7.45
CA ASP A 70 4.21 15.07 6.42
C ASP A 70 2.81 15.20 7.04
N PRO A 71 1.92 15.98 6.41
CA PRO A 71 0.53 16.08 6.85
C PRO A 71 -0.16 14.71 6.92
N ILE A 72 -1.14 14.57 7.82
CA ILE A 72 -2.02 13.42 7.84
C ILE A 72 -2.90 13.44 6.59
N VAL A 73 -2.86 12.37 5.79
CA VAL A 73 -3.68 12.30 4.58
C VAL A 73 -5.14 12.02 4.93
N LYS A 74 -6.05 12.63 4.18
CA LYS A 74 -7.47 12.34 4.26
C LYS A 74 -7.82 11.14 3.37
N PRO A 75 -8.88 10.37 3.69
CA PRO A 75 -9.42 9.36 2.79
C PRO A 75 -9.80 10.00 1.46
N GLY A 76 -9.60 9.26 0.36
CA GLY A 76 -9.97 9.70 -0.98
C GLY A 76 -9.20 8.96 -2.08
N GLY A 77 -9.82 8.90 -3.26
CA GLY A 77 -9.37 8.05 -4.37
C GLY A 77 -10.07 6.70 -4.36
N ILE A 78 -10.48 6.22 -5.53
CA ILE A 78 -11.14 4.90 -5.66
C ILE A 78 -10.17 3.77 -5.34
N GLU A 79 -8.86 4.01 -5.46
CA GLU A 79 -7.80 3.04 -5.24
C GLU A 79 -7.74 2.59 -3.78
N THR A 80 -8.10 3.48 -2.85
CA THR A 80 -8.05 3.20 -1.41
C THR A 80 -9.43 2.93 -0.81
N SER A 81 -10.46 2.66 -1.63
CA SER A 81 -11.83 2.44 -1.17
C SER A 81 -12.00 1.18 -0.31
N ASP A 82 -11.08 0.22 -0.46
CA ASP A 82 -11.06 -1.00 0.35
C ASP A 82 -10.38 -0.83 1.72
N LEU A 83 -9.87 0.36 2.04
CA LEU A 83 -9.29 0.67 3.36
C LEU A 83 -10.24 1.52 4.20
N ASN A 84 -10.36 1.16 5.48
CA ASN A 84 -10.98 2.02 6.47
C ASN A 84 -9.95 2.99 7.09
N PHE A 85 -9.93 4.24 6.63
CA PHE A 85 -8.99 5.25 7.14
C PHE A 85 -9.25 5.66 8.59
N ASP A 86 -10.46 5.43 9.12
CA ASP A 86 -10.77 5.71 10.52
C ASP A 86 -10.02 4.76 11.48
N ASP A 87 -9.60 3.59 10.97
CA ASP A 87 -8.82 2.60 11.72
C ASP A 87 -7.29 2.76 11.55
N ILE A 88 -6.86 3.79 10.80
CA ILE A 88 -5.45 4.06 10.52
C ILE A 88 -5.02 5.30 11.28
N SER A 89 -4.06 5.14 12.19
CA SER A 89 -3.54 6.25 12.98
C SER A 89 -2.50 7.06 12.17
N GLY A 90 -2.76 8.35 12.00
CA GLY A 90 -1.86 9.25 11.27
C GLY A 90 -1.47 8.71 9.88
N PRO A 91 -2.42 8.39 9.00
CA PRO A 91 -2.12 7.79 7.70
C PRO A 91 -1.16 8.69 6.90
N TRP A 92 -0.27 8.03 6.17
CA TRP A 92 0.55 8.60 5.10
C TRP A 92 0.30 7.79 3.84
N LYS A 93 0.25 8.45 2.67
CA LYS A 93 -0.07 7.79 1.40
C LYS A 93 0.78 8.33 0.28
N VAL A 94 1.20 7.44 -0.60
CA VAL A 94 1.86 7.78 -1.87
C VAL A 94 1.30 6.92 -3.01
N GLY A 95 1.11 7.54 -4.17
CA GLY A 95 0.77 6.84 -5.41
C GLY A 95 2.00 6.18 -6.04
N LEU A 96 1.82 4.97 -6.53
CA LEU A 96 2.80 4.21 -7.32
C LEU A 96 2.33 4.16 -8.79
N SER A 97 3.15 3.59 -9.68
CA SER A 97 2.80 3.50 -11.11
C SER A 97 1.51 2.71 -11.40
N ASP A 98 1.23 1.70 -10.60
CA ASP A 98 0.10 0.76 -10.71
C ASP A 98 -0.47 0.41 -9.33
N GLY A 99 -0.45 1.37 -8.40
CA GLY A 99 -0.83 1.10 -7.03
C GLY A 99 -0.77 2.29 -6.10
N VAL A 100 -1.00 2.03 -4.83
CA VAL A 100 -0.93 3.00 -3.75
C VAL A 100 -0.31 2.33 -2.53
N LEU A 101 0.65 3.00 -1.91
CA LEU A 101 1.17 2.62 -0.61
C LEU A 101 0.53 3.51 0.47
N VAL A 102 -0.06 2.88 1.48
CA VAL A 102 -0.58 3.54 2.68
C VAL A 102 0.18 3.02 3.88
N LEU A 103 0.66 3.93 4.74
CA LEU A 103 1.40 3.60 5.96
C LEU A 103 0.68 4.22 7.16
N GLU A 104 0.63 3.47 8.25
CA GLU A 104 0.23 3.95 9.56
C GLU A 104 1.44 4.57 10.27
N ARG A 105 1.22 5.62 11.08
CA ARG A 105 2.25 6.16 11.98
C ARG A 105 1.91 5.82 13.43
N PRO A 106 2.88 5.30 14.22
CA PRO A 106 4.28 4.97 13.86
C PRO A 106 4.39 3.84 12.82
N LEU A 107 5.49 3.81 12.04
CA LEU A 107 5.65 3.06 10.78
C LEU A 107 5.80 1.54 10.95
N GLU A 108 4.84 0.90 11.62
CA GLU A 108 4.87 -0.53 11.91
C GLU A 108 3.86 -1.33 11.08
N ARG A 109 2.87 -0.65 10.50
CA ARG A 109 1.77 -1.23 9.73
C ARG A 109 1.58 -0.48 8.42
N GLY A 110 1.32 -1.22 7.36
CA GLY A 110 1.12 -0.66 6.03
C GLY A 110 0.24 -1.52 5.14
N TRP A 111 -0.22 -0.90 4.07
CA TRP A 111 -1.03 -1.51 3.03
C TRP A 111 -0.45 -1.15 1.67
N LEU A 112 -0.06 -2.17 0.92
CA LEU A 112 0.27 -2.03 -0.49
C LEU A 112 -0.95 -2.43 -1.30
N ILE A 113 -1.48 -1.49 -2.07
CA ILE A 113 -2.62 -1.71 -2.94
C ILE A 113 -2.08 -1.75 -4.36
N ILE A 114 -2.27 -2.88 -5.04
CA ILE A 114 -1.90 -3.05 -6.45
C ILE A 114 -3.19 -3.09 -7.24
N ILE A 115 -3.30 -2.24 -8.24
CA ILE A 115 -4.50 -2.12 -9.08
C ILE A 115 -4.11 -2.11 -10.55
N GLY A 116 -5.04 -2.53 -11.38
CA GLY A 116 -4.93 -2.37 -12.81
C GLY A 116 -6.29 -2.33 -13.47
N SER A 117 -6.28 -2.10 -14.76
CA SER A 117 -7.46 -2.18 -15.61
C SER A 117 -7.16 -3.09 -16.79
N SER A 118 -8.12 -3.95 -17.14
CA SER A 118 -8.00 -4.71 -18.38
C SER A 118 -8.07 -3.73 -19.56
N ARG A 119 -7.00 -3.73 -20.38
CA ARG A 119 -6.99 -3.06 -21.68
C ARG A 119 -8.20 -3.47 -22.51
#